data_AF-A0A150KDM4-F1
#
_entry.id   AF-A0A150KDM4-F1
#
_cell.length_a   1.000
_cell.length_b   1.000
_cell.length_c   1.000
_cell.angle_alpha   90.00
_cell.angle_beta   90.00
_cell.angle_gamma   90.00
#
_symmetry.space_group_name_H-M   'P 1'
#
loop_
_entity.id
_entity.type
_entity.pdbx_description
1 polymer ?
#
loop_
_entity_poly.entity_id
_entity_poly.type
_entity_poly.pdbx_seq_one_letter_code
_entity_poly.pdbx_strand_id
1 'polypeptide(L)' 'MLRANGGRRKTIERSGVLAETYPAVFVIELDQEENAFERVSYSYADVLTETVQLVFMDKQQEV' A
#
# COMPACT_ATOMS: atom_id res chain seq x y z
N MET A 1 1.09 -5.27 -3.83
CA MET A 1 2.36 -4.53 -3.70
C MET A 1 2.08 -3.03 -3.77
N LEU A 2 2.69 -2.23 -2.91
CA LEU A 2 2.59 -0.78 -2.87
C LEU A 2 3.96 -0.13 -3.01
N ARG A 3 4.03 0.95 -3.76
CA ARG A 3 5.24 1.76 -3.94
C ARG A 3 4.93 3.21 -3.56
N ALA A 4 5.71 3.77 -2.64
CA ALA A 4 5.49 5.13 -2.15
C ALA A 4 6.78 5.97 -2.17
N ASN A 5 6.62 7.27 -2.35
CA ASN A 5 7.73 8.23 -2.29
C ASN A 5 8.09 8.55 -0.83
N GLY A 6 9.17 7.97 -0.34
CA GLY A 6 9.66 8.15 1.04
C GLY A 6 10.59 9.35 1.24
N GLY A 7 10.74 10.21 0.24
CA GLY A 7 11.59 11.42 0.28
C GLY A 7 12.46 11.60 -0.97
N ARG A 8 13.46 12.49 -0.88
CA ARG A 8 14.36 12.80 -2.01
C ARG A 8 15.19 11.57 -2.38
N ARG A 9 14.92 10.99 -3.56
CA ARG A 9 15.57 9.78 -4.11
C ARG A 9 15.32 8.48 -3.33
N LYS A 10 14.30 8.43 -2.46
CA LYS A 10 13.95 7.20 -1.74
C LYS A 10 12.57 6.72 -2.14
N THR A 11 12.53 5.59 -2.85
CA THR A 11 11.32 4.82 -3.10
C THR A 11 11.24 3.71 -2.06
N ILE A 12 10.04 3.48 -1.51
CA ILE A 12 9.77 2.37 -0.61
C ILE A 12 8.78 1.45 -1.32
N GLU A 13 9.09 0.16 -1.37
CA GLU A 13 8.20 -0.89 -1.87
C GLU A 13 7.83 -1.81 -0.71
N ARG A 14 6.54 -2.14 -0.59
CA ARG A 14 6.02 -3.02 0.48
C ARG A 14 4.89 -3.89 -0.03
N SER A 15 4.66 -4.99 0.66
CA SER A 15 3.49 -5.84 0.46
C SER A 15 2.55 -5.75 1.66
N GLY A 16 1.26 -5.97 1.41
CA GLY A 16 0.23 -5.84 2.42
C GLY A 16 -1.15 -6.15 1.86
N VAL A 17 -2.12 -6.20 2.77
CA VAL A 17 -3.53 -6.50 2.50
C VAL A 17 -4.36 -5.25 2.73
N LEU A 18 -5.29 -4.94 1.83
CA LEU A 18 -6.29 -3.90 2.03
C LEU A 18 -7.20 -4.32 3.18
N ALA A 19 -7.06 -3.68 4.34
CA ALA A 19 -7.79 -4.04 5.55
C ALA A 19 -9.14 -3.34 5.64
N GLU A 20 -9.15 -2.02 5.40
CA GLU A 20 -10.34 -1.18 5.60
C GLU A 20 -10.41 -0.08 4.53
N THR A 21 -11.63 0.36 4.20
CA THR A 21 -11.88 1.45 3.26
C THR A 21 -12.85 2.45 3.83
N TYR A 22 -12.54 3.73 3.68
CA TYR A 22 -13.34 4.87 4.09
C TYR A 22 -13.50 5.85 2.93
N PRO A 23 -14.48 6.78 2.95
CA PRO A 23 -14.71 7.67 1.82
C PRO A 23 -13.52 8.52 1.37
N ALA A 24 -12.60 8.85 2.29
CA ALA A 24 -11.44 9.71 1.99
C ALA A 24 -10.10 8.95 1.96
N VAL A 25 -10.02 7.80 2.65
CA VAL A 25 -8.77 7.05 2.87
C VAL A 25 -9.02 5.56 2.92
N PHE A 26 -7.97 4.78 2.70
CA PHE A 26 -7.97 3.34 2.90
C PHE A 26 -6.79 2.92 3.77
N VAL A 27 -6.93 1.79 4.45
CA VAL A 27 -5.93 1.23 5.37
C VAL A 27 -5.37 -0.06 4.78
N ILE A 28 -4.04 -0.13 4.69
CA ILE A 28 -3.31 -1.35 4.33
C ILE A 28 -2.60 -1.86 5.57
N GLU A 29 -2.81 -3.14 5.87
CA GLU A 29 -2.01 -3.88 6.84
C GLU A 29 -0.78 -4.44 6.13
N LEU A 30 0.40 -4.07 6.62
CA LEU A 30 1.68 -4.42 6.02
C LEU A 30 2.20 -5.73 6.59
N ASP A 31 2.95 -6.46 5.76
CA ASP A 31 3.65 -7.65 6.24
C ASP A 31 4.69 -7.27 7.30
N GLN A 32 4.57 -7.87 8.49
CA GLN A 32 5.37 -7.55 9.67
C GLN A 32 6.79 -8.11 9.58
N GLU A 33 7.04 -9.12 8.75
CA GLU A 33 8.39 -9.67 8.56
C GLU A 33 9.35 -8.66 7.89
N GLU A 34 8.80 -7.72 7.11
CA GLU A 34 9.57 -6.73 6.35
C GLU A 34 9.50 -5.29 6.90
N ASN A 35 8.64 -5.01 7.90
CA ASN A 35 8.28 -3.63 8.24
C ASN A 35 8.15 -3.36 9.76
N ALA A 36 8.72 -2.25 10.22
CA ALA A 36 8.61 -1.79 11.63
C ALA A 36 7.24 -1.22 12.02
N PHE A 37 6.31 -1.07 11.06
CA PHE A 37 4.97 -0.52 11.28
C PHE A 37 3.93 -1.44 10.66
N GLU A 38 2.87 -1.72 11.42
CA GLU A 38 1.85 -2.72 11.10
C GLU A 38 0.80 -2.20 10.11
N ARG A 39 0.45 -0.92 10.16
CA ARG A 39 -0.62 -0.31 9.35
C ARG A 39 -0.22 1.02 8.74
N VAL A 40 -0.64 1.25 7.50
CA VAL A 40 -0.51 2.53 6.82
C VAL A 40 -1.85 2.94 6.22
N SER A 41 -2.09 4.25 6.15
CA SER A 41 -3.26 4.80 5.48
C SER A 41 -2.83 5.76 4.37
N TYR A 42 -3.58 5.71 3.28
CA TYR A 42 -3.41 6.58 2.12
C TYR A 42 -4.77 7.10 1.67
N SER A 43 -4.77 8.28 1.06
CA SER A 43 -5.95 8.85 0.42
C SER A 43 -6.06 8.39 -1.03
N TYR A 44 -7.25 8.49 -1.60
CA TYR A 44 -7.44 8.27 -3.04
C TYR A 44 -6.68 9.31 -3.89
N ALA A 45 -6.50 10.52 -3.36
CA ALA A 45 -5.70 11.55 -4.01
C ALA A 45 -4.22 11.12 -4.14
N ASP A 46 -3.67 10.38 -3.18
CA ASP A 46 -2.28 9.89 -3.24
C ASP A 46 -2.07 8.94 -4.42
N VAL A 47 -3.08 8.14 -4.76
CA VAL A 47 -3.06 7.27 -5.94
C VAL A 47 -3.20 8.10 -7.22
N LEU A 48 -4.17 9.02 -7.25
CA LEU A 48 -4.43 9.87 -8.41
C LEU A 48 -3.26 10.81 -8.75
N THR A 49 -2.46 11.18 -7.76
CA THR A 49 -1.27 12.05 -7.92
C THR A 49 0.03 11.27 -8.03
N GLU A 50 -0.04 9.94 -8.12
CA GLU A 50 1.13 9.04 -8.21
C GLU A 50 2.10 9.18 -7.02
N THR A 51 1.65 9.74 -5.90
CA THR A 51 2.39 9.75 -4.63
C THR A 51 2.54 8.31 -4.11
N VAL A 52 1.53 7.48 -4.38
CA VAL A 52 1.51 6.03 -4.16
C VAL A 52 1.05 5.31 -5.40
N GLN A 53 1.73 4.22 -5.74
CA GLN A 53 1.33 3.29 -6.79
C GLN A 53 0.97 1.94 -6.17
N LEU A 54 -0.13 1.36 -6.63
CA LEU A 54 -0.65 0.08 -6.15
C LEU A 54 -0.64 -0.93 -7.29
N VAL A 55 -0.19 -2.14 -6.99
CA VAL A 55 -0.29 -3.31 -7.86
C VAL A 55 -1.05 -4.39 -7.09
N PHE A 56 -2.21 -4.76 -7.61
CA PHE A 56 -3.00 -5.86 -7.07
C PHE A 56 -2.37 -7.18 -7.51
N MET A 57 -2.12 -8.06 -6.54
CA MET A 57 -1.69 -9.42 -6.83
C MET A 57 -2.93 -10.24 -7.15
N ASP A 58 -2.98 -10.84 -8.33
CA ASP A 58 -4.05 -11.77 -8.67
C ASP A 58 -3.98 -12.95 -7.69
N LYS A 59 -5.11 -13.27 -7.05
CA LYS A 59 -5.22 -14.54 -6.33
C LYS A 59 -5.03 -15.64 -7.37
N GLN A 60 -3.94 -16.40 -7.26
CA GLN A 60 -3.92 -17.72 -7.86
C GLN A 60 -5.08 -18.48 -7.21
N GLN A 61 -6.19 -18.63 -7.95
CA GLN A 61 -7.28 -19.49 -7.53
C GLN A 61 -6.70 -20.91 -7.48
N GLU A 62 -6.42 -21.40 -6.28
CA GLU A 62 -6.28 -22.84 -6.06
C GLU A 62 -7.62 -23.48 -6.41
N VAL A 63 -7.60 -24.25 -7.50
CA VAL A 63 -8.68 -25.11 -8.01
C VAL A 63 -8.80 -26.37 -7.17
#